data_AF-A0A1X3FQ12-F1
#
_entry.id   AF-A0A1X3FQ12-F1
#
_cell.length_a   1.000
_cell.length_b   1.000
_cell.length_c   1.000
_cell.angle_alpha   90.00
_cell.angle_beta   90.00
_cell.angle_gamma   90.00
#
_symmetry.space_group_name_H-M   'P 1'
#
loop_
_entity.id
_entity.type
_entity.pdbx_description
1 polymer ?
#
loop_
_entity_poly.entity_id
_entity_poly.type
_entity_poly.pdbx_seq_one_letter_code
_entity_poly.pdbx_strand_id
1 'polypeptide(L)'
;MAQPDNNRRTHIHDTTSNIRRLNDCFRRSLIFGGQTVLTSGVSALDTEAKTALLRQVQTFDAFSRDNDPHGEHDFGAIEHAGVSYFWKIDYYDRARQFASPDAADPAVTVRVLTIMRADEY
;
A
#
# COMPACT_ATOMS: atom_id res chain seq x y z
N MET A 1 -0.21 -47.22 3.94
CA MET A 1 -0.64 -46.71 2.62
C MET A 1 -1.20 -45.31 2.85
N ALA A 2 -0.80 -44.35 2.01
CA ALA A 2 -0.90 -42.89 2.13
C ALA A 2 -2.33 -42.34 2.40
N GLN A 3 -2.56 -41.13 2.92
CA GLN A 3 -1.92 -39.84 2.59
C GLN A 3 -1.90 -38.84 3.77
N PRO A 4 -0.91 -37.93 3.86
CA PRO A 4 -0.97 -36.77 4.74
C PRO A 4 -1.74 -35.60 4.10
N ASP A 5 -2.55 -34.91 4.91
CA ASP A 5 -3.28 -33.70 4.54
C ASP A 5 -2.34 -32.58 4.09
N ASN A 6 -2.21 -32.43 2.76
CA ASN A 6 -1.33 -31.43 2.13
C ASN A 6 -2.01 -30.07 1.90
N ASN A 7 -3.18 -29.79 2.50
CA ASN A 7 -3.99 -28.62 2.14
C ASN A 7 -3.63 -27.30 2.85
N ARG A 8 -2.58 -27.27 3.69
CA ARG A 8 -2.19 -26.04 4.42
C ARG A 8 -1.12 -25.19 3.74
N ARG A 9 -0.53 -25.63 2.62
CA ARG A 9 0.58 -24.91 1.96
C ARG A 9 0.19 -24.09 0.73
N THR A 10 -1.00 -24.28 0.17
CA THR A 10 -1.47 -23.57 -1.03
C THR A 10 -2.12 -22.22 -0.74
N HIS A 11 -2.66 -22.01 0.47
CA HIS A 11 -3.51 -20.84 0.75
C HIS A 11 -2.77 -19.52 1.05
N ILE A 12 -1.54 -19.59 1.59
CA ILE A 12 -0.84 -18.40 2.11
C ILE A 12 -0.19 -17.58 0.98
N HIS A 13 0.29 -18.25 -0.08
CA HIS A 13 0.81 -17.57 -1.26
C HIS A 13 -0.29 -16.87 -2.07
N ASP A 14 -1.51 -17.39 -2.06
CA ASP A 14 -2.66 -16.80 -2.74
C ASP A 14 -3.16 -15.52 -2.03
N THR A 15 -3.14 -15.49 -0.70
CA THR A 15 -3.55 -14.31 0.08
C THR A 15 -2.60 -13.13 -0.15
N THR A 16 -1.30 -13.30 0.07
CA THR A 16 -0.31 -12.21 -0.14
C THR A 16 -0.28 -11.75 -1.59
N SER A 17 -0.33 -12.67 -2.57
CA SER A 17 -0.37 -12.30 -3.99
C SER A 17 -1.62 -11.50 -4.35
N ASN A 18 -2.77 -11.82 -3.75
CA ASN A 18 -4.00 -11.07 -3.96
C ASN A 18 -3.96 -9.69 -3.27
N ILE A 19 -3.43 -9.60 -2.05
CA ILE A 19 -3.22 -8.33 -1.35
C ILE A 19 -2.32 -7.42 -2.19
N ARG A 20 -1.17 -7.95 -2.66
CA ARG A 20 -0.25 -7.25 -3.56
C ARG A 20 -0.96 -6.71 -4.79
N ARG A 21 -1.71 -7.56 -5.48
CA ARG A 21 -2.46 -7.17 -6.68
C ARG A 21 -3.43 -6.02 -6.39
N LEU A 22 -4.17 -6.09 -5.28
CA LEU A 22 -5.12 -5.06 -4.89
C LEU A 22 -4.41 -3.74 -4.51
N ASN A 23 -3.28 -3.83 -3.81
CA ASN A 23 -2.45 -2.69 -3.47
C ASN A 23 -1.89 -2.01 -4.73
N ASP A 24 -1.32 -2.77 -5.66
CA ASP A 24 -0.81 -2.24 -6.92
C ASP A 24 -1.92 -1.60 -7.76
N CYS A 25 -3.09 -2.23 -7.86
CA CYS A 25 -4.25 -1.65 -8.55
C CYS A 25 -4.66 -0.31 -7.93
N PHE A 26 -4.73 -0.23 -6.61
CA PHE A 26 -5.08 1.00 -5.92
C PHE A 26 -3.97 2.06 -6.07
N ARG A 27 -2.72 1.73 -5.75
CA ARG A 27 -1.56 2.62 -5.83
C ARG A 27 -1.36 3.22 -7.23
N ARG A 28 -1.51 2.42 -8.28
CA ARG A 28 -1.35 2.89 -9.67
C ARG A 28 -2.50 3.77 -10.13
N SER A 29 -3.73 3.54 -9.65
CA SER A 29 -4.90 4.31 -10.08
C SER A 29 -5.20 5.52 -9.20
N LEU A 30 -4.89 5.45 -7.90
CA LEU A 30 -5.24 6.40 -6.83
C LEU A 30 -6.74 6.66 -6.64
N ILE A 31 -7.59 5.99 -7.43
CA ILE A 31 -9.03 6.24 -7.52
C ILE A 31 -9.82 5.00 -7.11
N PHE A 32 -9.36 3.81 -7.52
CA PHE A 32 -10.13 2.59 -7.34
C PHE A 32 -9.68 1.80 -6.11
N GLY A 33 -10.62 1.52 -5.21
CA GLY A 33 -10.40 0.60 -4.10
C GLY A 33 -9.94 1.22 -2.79
N GLY A 34 -9.91 2.56 -2.67
CA GLY A 34 -9.46 3.21 -1.44
C GLY A 34 -9.55 4.73 -1.42
N GLN A 35 -8.94 5.32 -0.40
CA GLN A 35 -8.81 6.75 -0.19
C GLN A 35 -7.33 7.15 -0.15
N THR A 36 -6.98 8.23 -0.84
CA THR A 36 -5.63 8.83 -0.74
C THR A 36 -5.65 9.97 0.28
N VAL A 37 -4.68 9.99 1.19
CA VAL A 37 -4.48 11.01 2.23
C VAL A 37 -3.09 11.60 2.05
N LEU A 38 -3.00 12.92 2.08
CA LEU A 38 -1.73 13.66 2.05
C LEU A 38 -1.57 14.36 3.41
N THR A 39 -0.41 14.21 4.05
CA THR A 39 -0.12 14.96 5.28
C THR A 39 0.07 16.45 5.00
N SER A 40 0.21 17.24 6.06
CA SER A 40 0.46 18.69 5.98
C SER A 40 1.64 19.03 5.09
N GLY A 41 2.79 18.36 5.26
CA GLY A 41 4.00 18.63 4.50
C GLY A 41 3.82 18.40 3.01
N VAL A 42 3.14 17.31 2.62
CA VAL A 42 2.83 17.01 1.22
C VAL A 42 1.75 17.93 0.66
N SER A 43 0.74 18.28 1.46
CA SER A 43 -0.34 19.18 1.06
C SER A 43 0.13 20.62 0.83
N ALA A 44 1.19 21.04 1.52
CA ALA A 44 1.79 22.38 1.41
C ALA A 44 2.66 22.58 0.17
N LEU A 45 3.03 21.50 -0.53
CA LEU A 45 3.78 21.58 -1.79
C LEU A 45 3.01 22.39 -2.85
N ASP A 46 3.71 22.82 -3.90
CA ASP A 46 3.03 23.32 -5.09
C ASP A 46 2.42 22.17 -5.91
N THR A 47 1.64 22.52 -6.95
CA THR A 47 0.94 21.55 -7.79
C THR A 47 1.91 20.67 -8.59
N GLU A 48 3.05 21.21 -9.02
CA GLU A 48 4.03 20.49 -9.84
C GLU A 48 4.73 19.41 -9.02
N ALA A 49 5.23 19.78 -7.84
CA ALA A 49 5.86 18.88 -6.88
C ALA A 49 4.88 17.79 -6.41
N LYS A 50 3.61 18.13 -6.10
CA LYS A 50 2.59 17.11 -5.77
C LYS A 50 2.38 16.14 -6.92
N THR A 51 2.26 16.64 -8.15
CA THR A 51 2.04 15.80 -9.32
C THR A 51 3.23 14.86 -9.53
N ALA A 52 4.46 15.38 -9.42
CA ALA A 52 5.68 14.58 -9.51
C ALA A 52 5.76 13.50 -8.42
N LEU A 53 5.39 13.83 -7.18
CA LEU A 53 5.37 12.87 -6.08
C LEU A 53 4.31 11.78 -6.29
N LEU A 54 3.09 12.15 -6.66
CA LEU A 54 2.01 11.20 -6.96
C LEU A 54 2.39 10.26 -8.10
N ARG A 55 3.05 10.78 -9.15
CA ARG A 55 3.56 9.95 -10.25
C ARG A 55 4.58 8.94 -9.77
N GLN A 56 5.54 9.34 -8.94
CA GLN A 56 6.52 8.41 -8.37
C GLN A 56 5.86 7.33 -7.51
N VAL A 57 4.83 7.65 -6.72
CA VAL A 57 4.06 6.64 -5.98
C VAL A 57 3.35 5.67 -6.93
N GLN A 58 2.72 6.17 -7.99
CA GLN A 58 2.03 5.34 -9.00
C GLN A 58 2.98 4.40 -9.74
N THR A 59 4.21 4.84 -10.03
CA THR A 59 5.18 4.06 -10.81
C THR A 59 6.20 3.32 -9.95
N PHE A 60 6.14 3.45 -8.62
CA PHE A 60 7.11 2.83 -7.71
C PHE A 60 7.22 1.32 -7.94
N ASP A 61 8.45 0.84 -8.13
CA ASP A 61 8.81 -0.56 -8.35
C ASP A 61 10.07 -0.99 -7.57
N ALA A 62 10.67 -0.08 -6.79
CA ALA A 62 11.85 -0.32 -5.96
C ALA A 62 11.52 -1.04 -4.63
N PHE A 63 10.78 -2.15 -4.72
CA PHE A 63 10.47 -3.01 -3.59
C PHE A 63 11.68 -3.88 -3.21
N SER A 64 11.99 -3.92 -1.93
CA SER A 64 13.10 -4.67 -1.34
C SER A 64 12.63 -5.32 -0.04
N ARG A 65 13.45 -6.22 0.51
CA ARG A 65 13.15 -6.85 1.82
C ARG A 65 13.05 -5.84 2.97
N ASP A 66 13.65 -4.66 2.82
CA ASP A 66 13.69 -3.64 3.86
C ASP A 66 12.41 -2.79 3.89
N ASN A 67 11.80 -2.53 2.72
CA ASN A 67 10.58 -1.72 2.61
C ASN A 67 9.31 -2.56 2.35
N ASP A 68 9.44 -3.83 1.98
CA ASP A 68 8.33 -4.73 1.68
C ASP A 68 8.58 -6.14 2.27
N PRO A 69 8.71 -6.27 3.60
CA PRO A 69 9.04 -7.54 4.25
C PRO A 69 7.95 -8.61 4.06
N HIS A 70 6.71 -8.18 3.81
CA HIS A 70 5.55 -9.05 3.62
C HIS A 70 5.25 -9.32 2.14
N GLY A 71 5.89 -8.61 1.21
CA GLY A 71 5.63 -8.80 -0.21
C GLY A 71 4.27 -8.26 -0.65
N GLU A 72 3.68 -7.34 0.10
CA GLU A 72 2.32 -6.83 -0.11
C GLU A 72 2.30 -5.53 -0.91
N HIS A 73 3.45 -4.90 -1.13
CA HIS A 73 3.56 -3.60 -1.81
C HIS A 73 2.74 -2.52 -1.10
N ASP A 74 2.73 -2.54 0.22
CA ASP A 74 1.98 -1.65 1.09
C ASP A 74 2.81 -0.48 1.64
N PHE A 75 4.13 -0.46 1.42
CA PHE A 75 5.01 0.62 1.86
C PHE A 75 6.10 0.93 0.82
N GLY A 76 6.52 2.20 0.77
CA GLY A 76 7.68 2.61 -0.01
C GLY A 76 8.22 3.98 0.39
N ALA A 77 9.48 4.22 0.00
CA ALA A 77 10.22 5.44 0.26
C ALA A 77 10.70 6.08 -1.04
N ILE A 78 10.52 7.39 -1.16
CA ILE A 78 10.84 8.18 -2.36
C ILE A 78 11.72 9.36 -1.94
N GLU A 79 12.82 9.56 -2.66
CA GLU A 79 13.63 10.77 -2.56
C GLU A 79 13.23 11.73 -3.68
N HIS A 80 12.76 12.92 -3.33
CA HIS A 80 12.36 13.94 -4.30
C HIS A 80 12.86 15.33 -3.88
N ALA A 81 13.66 15.96 -4.74
CA ALA A 81 14.26 17.28 -4.49
C ALA A 81 15.03 17.39 -3.16
N GLY A 82 15.73 16.31 -2.76
CA GLY A 82 16.49 16.26 -1.50
C GLY A 82 15.64 16.11 -0.25
N VAL A 83 14.35 15.78 -0.40
CA VAL A 83 13.43 15.47 0.70
C VAL A 83 12.98 14.01 0.57
N SER A 84 13.07 13.28 1.67
CA SER A 84 12.55 11.92 1.79
C SER A 84 11.05 11.94 2.05
N TYR A 85 10.30 11.13 1.31
CA TYR A 85 8.87 10.91 1.46
C TYR A 85 8.59 9.44 1.66
N PHE A 86 7.61 9.13 2.50
CA PHE A 86 7.08 7.79 2.64
C PHE A 86 5.65 7.73 2.13
N TRP A 87 5.28 6.56 1.63
CA TRP A 87 3.89 6.24 1.40
C TRP A 87 3.59 4.87 1.98
N LYS A 88 2.35 4.69 2.46
CA LYS A 88 1.86 3.41 2.96
C LYS A 88 0.40 3.17 2.63
N ILE A 89 -0.01 1.91 2.57
CA ILE A 89 -1.40 1.48 2.40
C ILE A 89 -1.85 0.77 3.66
N ASP A 90 -2.73 1.41 4.43
CA ASP A 90 -3.35 0.80 5.60
C ASP A 90 -4.66 0.10 5.23
N TYR A 91 -4.98 -1.01 5.92
CA TYR A 91 -6.19 -1.81 5.71
C TYR A 91 -7.21 -1.59 6.83
N TYR A 92 -8.29 -0.90 6.53
CA TYR A 92 -9.37 -0.66 7.48
C TYR A 92 -10.60 -1.48 7.16
N ASP A 93 -11.43 -1.74 8.17
CA ASP A 93 -12.80 -2.20 7.98
C ASP A 93 -13.64 -1.17 7.20
N ARG A 94 -14.84 -1.57 6.75
CA ARG A 94 -15.74 -0.68 5.99
C ARG A 94 -16.16 0.57 6.76
N ALA A 95 -16.13 0.53 8.09
CA ALA A 95 -16.44 1.67 8.96
C ALA A 95 -15.23 2.60 9.18
N ARG A 96 -14.02 2.17 8.82
CA ARG A 96 -12.74 2.85 9.11
C ARG A 96 -12.49 3.08 10.60
N GLN A 97 -12.88 2.12 11.43
CA GLN A 97 -12.70 2.16 12.89
C GLN A 97 -11.58 1.22 13.35
N PHE A 98 -11.44 0.08 12.68
CA PHE A 98 -10.50 -0.97 13.05
C PHE A 98 -9.77 -1.51 11.83
N ALA A 99 -8.77 -2.35 12.07
CA ALA A 99 -8.11 -3.12 11.01
C ALA A 99 -9.13 -4.01 10.28
N SER A 100 -8.98 -4.16 8.97
CA SER A 100 -9.82 -5.07 8.19
C SER A 100 -9.69 -6.52 8.69
N PRO A 101 -10.78 -7.30 8.77
CA PRO A 101 -10.70 -8.71 9.11
C PRO A 101 -10.04 -9.56 8.01
N ASP A 102 -10.01 -9.08 6.76
CA ASP A 102 -9.36 -9.74 5.63
C ASP A 102 -8.89 -8.73 4.59
N ALA A 103 -7.60 -8.39 4.60
CA ALA A 103 -6.99 -7.46 3.65
C ALA A 103 -7.08 -7.95 2.19
N ALA A 104 -7.21 -9.26 1.95
CA ALA A 104 -7.35 -9.82 0.62
C ALA A 104 -8.77 -9.68 0.05
N ASP A 105 -9.78 -9.36 0.88
CA ASP A 105 -11.16 -9.17 0.45
C ASP A 105 -11.53 -7.67 0.34
N PRO A 106 -11.71 -7.14 -0.89
CA PRO A 106 -12.12 -5.75 -1.09
C PRO A 106 -13.56 -5.46 -0.64
N ALA A 107 -14.42 -6.46 -0.42
CA ALA A 107 -15.78 -6.27 0.05
C ALA A 107 -15.83 -5.86 1.53
N VAL A 108 -14.82 -6.25 2.32
CA VAL A 108 -14.72 -5.93 3.75
C VAL A 108 -13.60 -4.94 4.08
N THR A 109 -12.72 -4.64 3.12
CA THR A 109 -11.57 -3.73 3.29
C THR A 109 -11.79 -2.36 2.65
N VAL A 110 -11.30 -1.32 3.31
CA VAL A 110 -11.00 0.00 2.73
C VAL A 110 -9.49 0.22 2.80
N ARG A 111 -8.85 0.42 1.65
CA ARG A 111 -7.43 0.77 1.59
C ARG A 111 -7.25 2.27 1.75
N VAL A 112 -6.32 2.69 2.59
CA VAL A 112 -5.98 4.10 2.77
C VAL A 112 -4.52 4.30 2.41
N LEU A 113 -4.25 4.96 1.28
CA LEU A 113 -2.91 5.33 0.86
C LEU A 113 -2.57 6.67 1.52
N THR A 114 -1.61 6.66 2.43
CA THR A 114 -1.08 7.88 3.05
C THR A 114 0.24 8.22 2.40
N ILE A 115 0.43 9.47 1.97
CA ILE A 115 1.70 10.01 1.47
C ILE A 115 2.14 11.12 2.42
N MET A 116 3.37 11.04 2.90
CA MET A 116 3.91 11.91 3.94
C MET A 116 5.39 12.18 3.74
N ARG A 117 5.92 13.26 4.33
CA ARG A 117 7.37 13.41 4.46
C ARG A 117 7.90 12.42 5.49
N ALA A 118 9.15 11.99 5.33
CA ALA A 118 9.78 11.08 6.28
C ALA A 118 9.94 11.65 7.69
N ASP A 119 9.97 12.99 7.83
CA ASP A 119 10.03 13.68 9.11
C ASP A 119 8.65 13.86 9.79
N GLU A 120 7.57 13.45 9.12
CA GLU A 120 6.21 13.37 9.66
C GLU A 120 5.83 11.94 10.09
N TYR A 121 6.74 10.98 9.91
CA TYR A 121 6.60 9.57 10.27
C TYR A 121 7.27 9.26 11.60
#